data_AF-A0A6P1CXR9-F1
#
_entry.id   AF-A0A6P1CXR9-F1
#
_cell.length_a   1.000
_cell.length_b   1.000
_cell.length_c   1.000
_cell.angle_alpha   90.00
_cell.angle_beta   90.00
_cell.angle_gamma   90.00
#
_symmetry.space_group_name_H-M   'P 1'
#
loop_
_entity.id
_entity.type
_entity.pdbx_description
1 polymer ?
#
loop_
_entity_poly.entity_id
_entity_poly.type
_entity_poly.pdbx_seq_one_letter_code
_entity_poly.pdbx_strand_id
1 'polypeptide(L)'
;MTALATMRRRRITGLLLLTALLGVTLIASVAIGTRSLAPSTVYDALDHALSCSDGPFSCAALSTEEEIVRGLRLPRTALALVTGLALGMAGALIQGYTRNPLADAGLLGLNAGAAFFAALSMYLFAFTAPEQYIWFAFAGTLIAGVIVFGASSIGAGSASPLSLVLAGAAVTAFLQALTNAIVTLDTSALDSYRFWVVGEVAGRGAEVFWQVLPFLAAGAVLAVIAAPSLNLLSLGEDVARGLGVHIGRSRALGLLAVVLLCGAATAAVGPIAFIGLVVPHIARVFTGPDNRWLIPYSGLFGALVLLIADTAGRVVARPGELQVGVMLAAVGAPFFIALVRRRKLVSV
;
A
#
# COMPACT_ATOMS: atom_id res chain seq x y z
N MET A 1 -26.00 -24.99 -14.98
CA MET A 1 -24.74 -24.21 -15.04
C MET A 1 -23.70 -24.94 -14.22
N THR A 2 -22.52 -25.22 -14.79
CA THR A 2 -21.42 -25.84 -14.03
C THR A 2 -20.93 -24.89 -12.93
N ALA A 3 -20.44 -25.42 -11.80
CA ALA A 3 -19.93 -24.62 -10.69
C ALA A 3 -18.85 -23.60 -11.13
N LEU A 4 -18.03 -23.98 -12.12
CA LEU A 4 -17.01 -23.12 -12.75
C LEU A 4 -17.62 -21.91 -13.49
N ALA A 5 -18.71 -22.10 -14.24
CA ALA A 5 -19.38 -21.00 -14.93
C ALA A 5 -19.98 -20.00 -13.94
N THR A 6 -20.50 -20.50 -12.82
CA THR A 6 -21.06 -19.67 -11.73
C THR A 6 -19.96 -18.85 -11.03
N MET A 7 -18.81 -19.47 -10.75
CA MET A 7 -17.65 -18.78 -10.17
C MET A 7 -17.05 -17.73 -11.11
N ARG A 8 -16.92 -18.05 -12.41
CA ARG A 8 -16.44 -17.09 -13.41
C ARG A 8 -17.39 -15.90 -13.54
N ARG A 9 -18.70 -16.15 -13.58
CA ARG A 9 -19.70 -15.08 -13.62
C ARG A 9 -19.59 -14.19 -12.38
N ARG A 10 -19.55 -14.77 -11.18
CA ARG A 10 -19.37 -14.02 -9.92
C ARG A 10 -18.10 -13.15 -9.91
N ARG A 11 -16.96 -13.68 -10.38
CA ARG A 11 -15.70 -12.95 -10.51
C ARG A 11 -15.75 -11.83 -11.54
N ILE A 12 -16.52 -11.96 -12.61
CA ILE A 12 -16.66 -10.88 -13.60
C ILE A 12 -17.61 -9.81 -13.08
N THR A 13 -18.78 -10.21 -12.55
CA THR A 13 -19.76 -9.27 -12.00
C THR A 13 -19.20 -8.50 -10.82
N GLY A 14 -18.47 -9.17 -9.91
CA GLY A 14 -17.78 -8.51 -8.81
C GLY A 14 -16.74 -7.50 -9.28
N LEU A 15 -16.04 -7.79 -10.38
CA LEU A 15 -15.00 -6.92 -10.91
C LEU A 15 -15.63 -5.65 -11.49
N LEU A 16 -16.69 -5.81 -12.29
CA LEU A 16 -17.43 -4.68 -12.87
C LEU A 16 -18.02 -3.76 -11.80
N LEU A 17 -18.60 -4.34 -10.74
CA LEU A 17 -19.13 -3.57 -9.61
C LEU A 17 -18.02 -2.85 -8.84
N LEU A 18 -16.89 -3.53 -8.61
CA LEU A 18 -15.76 -2.95 -7.92
C LEU A 18 -15.11 -1.81 -8.72
N THR A 19 -14.96 -1.96 -10.04
CA THR A 19 -14.43 -0.90 -10.90
C THR A 19 -15.38 0.27 -11.02
N ALA A 20 -16.69 0.03 -11.11
CA ALA A 20 -17.69 1.09 -11.10
C ALA A 20 -17.67 1.87 -9.78
N LEU A 21 -17.63 1.16 -8.64
CA LEU A 21 -17.55 1.78 -7.33
C LEU A 21 -16.25 2.57 -7.15
N LEU A 22 -15.12 2.03 -7.62
CA LEU A 22 -13.84 2.74 -7.61
C LEU A 22 -13.91 4.03 -8.43
N GLY A 23 -14.54 4.00 -9.62
CA GLY A 23 -14.77 5.19 -10.44
C GLY A 23 -15.58 6.26 -9.71
N VAL A 24 -16.65 5.88 -9.01
CA VAL A 24 -17.44 6.81 -8.18
C VAL A 24 -16.58 7.39 -7.05
N THR A 25 -15.78 6.58 -6.36
CA THR A 25 -14.91 7.08 -5.28
C THR A 25 -13.77 7.98 -5.77
N LEU A 26 -13.27 7.76 -6.98
CA LEU A 26 -12.28 8.65 -7.61
C LEU A 26 -12.86 10.03 -7.85
N ILE A 27 -14.05 10.09 -8.46
CA ILE A 27 -14.77 11.35 -8.70
C ILE A 27 -15.07 12.02 -7.35
N ALA A 28 -15.54 11.26 -6.36
CA ALA A 28 -15.81 11.78 -5.03
C ALA A 28 -14.55 12.33 -4.34
N SER A 29 -13.40 11.66 -4.45
CA SER A 29 -12.13 12.11 -3.87
C SER A 29 -11.62 13.43 -4.47
N VAL A 30 -11.89 13.68 -5.76
CA VAL A 30 -11.55 14.96 -6.40
C VAL A 30 -12.58 16.05 -6.06
N ALA A 31 -13.87 15.71 -6.02
CA ALA A 31 -14.93 16.67 -5.74
C ALA A 31 -15.01 17.08 -4.26
N ILE A 32 -14.69 16.17 -3.34
CA ILE A 32 -14.85 16.34 -1.90
C ILE A 32 -13.50 16.67 -1.25
N GLY A 33 -13.48 17.75 -0.47
CA GLY A 33 -12.33 18.15 0.34
C GLY A 33 -12.74 19.03 1.50
N THR A 34 -11.76 19.60 2.18
CA THR A 34 -11.94 20.57 3.26
C THR A 34 -12.69 21.82 2.81
N ARG A 35 -12.23 22.44 1.72
CA ARG A 35 -12.95 23.54 1.06
C ARG A 35 -14.08 23.00 0.17
N SER A 36 -15.32 23.39 0.42
CA SER A 36 -16.42 23.06 -0.51
C SER A 36 -16.28 23.87 -1.80
N LEU A 37 -16.33 23.17 -2.94
CA LEU A 37 -16.35 23.77 -4.28
C LEU A 37 -17.66 23.41 -4.97
N ALA A 38 -18.15 24.28 -5.85
CA ALA A 38 -19.32 23.97 -6.67
C ALA A 38 -18.98 22.81 -7.64
N PRO A 39 -19.92 21.89 -7.91
CA PRO A 39 -19.69 20.80 -8.86
C PRO A 39 -19.28 21.28 -10.25
N SER A 40 -19.79 22.42 -10.70
CA SER A 40 -19.40 23.05 -11.97
C SER A 40 -17.91 23.43 -11.98
N THR A 41 -17.41 24.06 -10.91
CA THR A 41 -15.98 24.41 -10.80
C THR A 41 -15.09 23.17 -10.85
N VAL A 42 -15.49 22.08 -10.18
CA VAL A 42 -14.73 20.82 -10.22
C VAL A 42 -14.72 20.23 -11.63
N TYR A 43 -15.86 20.27 -12.32
CA TYR A 43 -15.97 19.83 -13.70
C TYR A 43 -15.08 20.67 -14.63
N ASP A 44 -15.19 22.00 -14.57
CA ASP A 44 -14.41 22.93 -15.41
C ASP A 44 -12.91 22.75 -15.18
N ALA A 45 -12.49 22.59 -13.92
CA ALA A 45 -11.10 22.31 -13.57
C ALA A 45 -10.61 20.97 -14.13
N LEU A 46 -11.45 19.92 -14.11
CA LEU A 46 -11.10 18.61 -14.66
C LEU A 46 -11.09 18.62 -16.19
N ASP A 47 -12.06 19.27 -16.82
CA ASP A 47 -12.14 19.41 -18.27
C ASP A 47 -10.90 20.14 -18.80
N HIS A 48 -10.54 21.27 -18.19
CA HIS A 48 -9.33 22.00 -18.53
C HIS A 48 -8.05 21.17 -18.31
N ALA A 49 -7.96 20.43 -17.20
CA ALA A 49 -6.82 19.55 -16.92
C ALA A 49 -6.65 18.46 -17.98
N LEU A 50 -7.76 17.88 -18.47
CA LEU A 50 -7.76 16.80 -19.45
C LEU A 50 -7.59 17.30 -20.89
N SER A 51 -8.08 18.50 -21.20
CA SER A 51 -7.97 19.10 -22.53
C SER A 51 -6.61 19.75 -22.80
N CYS A 52 -5.82 19.97 -21.76
CA CYS A 52 -4.53 20.64 -21.86
C CYS A 52 -3.41 19.72 -22.38
N SER A 53 -2.54 20.26 -23.22
CA SER A 53 -1.44 19.53 -23.88
C SER A 53 -0.37 19.02 -22.92
N ASP A 54 -0.11 19.74 -21.84
CA ASP A 54 0.95 19.39 -20.86
C ASP A 54 0.48 18.34 -19.85
N GLY A 55 -0.81 17.96 -19.91
CA GLY A 55 -1.42 16.92 -19.09
C GLY A 55 -1.94 17.40 -17.73
N PRO A 56 -2.73 16.56 -17.04
CA PRO A 56 -3.58 16.99 -15.93
C PRO A 56 -2.82 17.51 -14.71
N PHE A 57 -1.56 17.11 -14.54
CA PHE A 57 -0.71 17.44 -13.39
C PHE A 57 0.19 18.67 -13.60
N SER A 58 0.31 19.19 -14.83
CA SER A 58 1.33 20.19 -15.15
C SER A 58 0.79 21.50 -15.74
N CYS A 59 -0.48 21.56 -16.13
CA CYS A 59 -1.00 22.80 -16.71
C CYS A 59 -1.18 23.90 -15.65
N ALA A 60 -0.98 25.15 -16.05
CA ALA A 60 -1.23 26.29 -15.16
C ALA A 60 -2.72 26.38 -14.79
N ALA A 61 -3.02 26.61 -13.51
CA ALA A 61 -4.39 26.87 -13.08
C ALA A 61 -4.81 28.31 -13.45
N LEU A 62 -6.06 28.48 -13.88
CA LEU A 62 -6.63 29.78 -14.24
C LEU A 62 -7.24 30.50 -13.02
N SER A 63 -7.48 29.78 -11.93
CA SER A 63 -8.06 30.31 -10.70
C SER A 63 -7.56 29.55 -9.46
N THR A 64 -7.73 30.14 -8.27
CA THR A 64 -7.39 29.48 -7.00
C THR A 64 -8.24 28.23 -6.73
N GLU A 65 -9.49 28.20 -7.19
CA GLU A 65 -10.36 27.02 -7.01
C GLU A 65 -9.90 25.87 -7.90
N GLU A 66 -9.49 26.19 -9.12
CA GLU A 66 -8.89 25.23 -10.02
C GLU A 66 -7.55 24.71 -9.48
N GLU A 67 -6.71 25.57 -8.91
CA GLU A 67 -5.45 25.18 -8.27
C GLU A 67 -5.69 24.16 -7.14
N ILE A 68 -6.76 24.32 -6.36
CA ILE A 68 -7.14 23.34 -5.33
C ILE A 68 -7.48 21.98 -5.95
N VAL A 69 -8.26 21.96 -7.03
CA VAL A 69 -8.66 20.71 -7.69
C VAL A 69 -7.45 20.04 -8.33
N ARG A 70 -6.66 20.79 -9.11
CA ARG A 70 -5.60 20.26 -9.97
C ARG A 70 -4.25 20.13 -9.27
N GLY A 71 -3.86 21.12 -8.47
CA GLY A 71 -2.59 21.13 -7.75
C GLY A 71 -2.61 20.31 -6.46
N LEU A 72 -3.77 20.17 -5.80
CA LEU A 72 -3.86 19.48 -4.50
C LEU A 72 -4.66 18.18 -4.56
N ARG A 73 -5.89 18.18 -5.10
CA ARG A 73 -6.78 17.01 -5.01
C ARG A 73 -6.45 15.91 -6.02
N LEU A 74 -6.09 16.28 -7.24
CA LEU A 74 -5.80 15.33 -8.31
C LEU A 74 -4.53 14.51 -8.00
N PRO A 75 -3.37 15.10 -7.64
CA PRO A 75 -2.18 14.35 -7.22
C PRO A 75 -2.43 13.47 -6.01
N ARG A 76 -3.11 13.99 -4.99
CA ARG A 76 -3.45 13.22 -3.79
C ARG A 76 -4.35 12.02 -4.10
N THR A 77 -5.36 12.20 -4.97
CA THR A 77 -6.26 11.12 -5.39
C THR A 77 -5.51 10.07 -6.20
N ALA A 78 -4.66 10.49 -7.13
CA ALA A 78 -3.83 9.60 -7.93
C ALA A 78 -2.86 8.79 -7.04
N LEU A 79 -2.24 9.45 -6.07
CA LEU A 79 -1.32 8.81 -5.13
C LEU A 79 -2.04 7.81 -4.22
N ALA A 80 -3.20 8.18 -3.65
CA ALA A 80 -4.03 7.25 -2.87
C ALA A 80 -4.49 6.04 -3.70
N LEU A 81 -4.83 6.24 -4.98
CA LEU A 81 -5.20 5.14 -5.87
C LEU A 81 -4.04 4.14 -6.03
N VAL A 82 -2.86 4.62 -6.46
CA VAL A 82 -1.73 3.72 -6.78
C VAL A 82 -1.10 3.08 -5.55
N THR A 83 -1.02 3.81 -4.43
CA THR A 83 -0.50 3.26 -3.17
C THR A 83 -1.48 2.27 -2.55
N GLY A 84 -2.79 2.52 -2.63
CA GLY A 84 -3.81 1.58 -2.17
C GLY A 84 -3.83 0.29 -3.00
N LEU A 85 -3.71 0.39 -4.32
CA LEU A 85 -3.49 -0.76 -5.21
C LEU A 85 -2.29 -1.59 -4.75
N ALA A 86 -1.15 -0.92 -4.53
CA ALA A 86 0.09 -1.58 -4.16
C ALA A 86 0.02 -2.28 -2.80
N LEU A 87 -0.48 -1.60 -1.77
CA LEU A 87 -0.61 -2.16 -0.42
C LEU A 87 -1.58 -3.35 -0.38
N GLY A 88 -2.69 -3.28 -1.14
CA GLY A 88 -3.63 -4.38 -1.28
C GLY A 88 -3.02 -5.61 -1.97
N MET A 89 -2.31 -5.41 -3.08
CA MET A 89 -1.60 -6.49 -3.79
C MET A 89 -0.49 -7.09 -2.93
N ALA A 90 0.31 -6.25 -2.27
CA ALA A 90 1.39 -6.69 -1.41
C ALA A 90 0.86 -7.48 -0.20
N GLY A 91 -0.25 -7.06 0.41
CA GLY A 91 -0.92 -7.83 1.46
C GLY A 91 -1.27 -9.26 1.02
N ALA A 92 -1.86 -9.41 -0.17
CA ALA A 92 -2.18 -10.74 -0.71
C ALA A 92 -0.94 -11.60 -0.93
N LEU A 93 0.15 -11.02 -1.45
CA LEU A 93 1.44 -11.71 -1.61
C LEU A 93 2.03 -12.13 -0.26
N ILE A 94 2.13 -11.20 0.69
CA ILE A 94 2.69 -11.45 2.02
C ILE A 94 1.92 -12.59 2.70
N GLN A 95 0.59 -12.53 2.70
CA GLN A 95 -0.25 -13.59 3.29
C GLN A 95 -0.03 -14.95 2.60
N GLY A 96 0.08 -14.97 1.26
CA GLY A 96 0.31 -16.20 0.51
C GLY A 96 1.67 -16.83 0.78
N TYR A 97 2.75 -16.04 0.75
CA TYR A 97 4.11 -16.56 0.97
C TYR A 97 4.38 -16.96 2.42
N THR A 98 3.80 -16.23 3.38
CA THR A 98 3.91 -16.57 4.80
C THR A 98 2.93 -17.67 5.22
N ARG A 99 1.93 -17.99 4.38
CA ARG A 99 0.79 -18.85 4.72
C ARG A 99 0.10 -18.42 6.01
N ASN A 100 0.05 -17.11 6.23
CA ASN A 100 -0.52 -16.51 7.42
C ASN A 100 -1.51 -15.40 7.00
N PRO A 101 -2.82 -15.57 7.24
CA PRO A 101 -3.83 -14.57 6.87
C PRO A 101 -3.67 -13.26 7.64
N LEU A 102 -2.89 -13.27 8.73
CA LEU A 102 -2.64 -12.11 9.57
C LEU A 102 -1.34 -11.38 9.20
N ALA A 103 -0.62 -11.85 8.18
CA ALA A 103 0.65 -11.25 7.80
C ALA A 103 0.46 -9.93 7.04
N ASP A 104 1.28 -8.94 7.38
CA ASP A 104 1.28 -7.60 6.82
C ASP A 104 2.72 -7.06 6.68
N ALA A 105 2.91 -6.02 5.88
CA ALA A 105 4.21 -5.41 5.61
C ALA A 105 4.93 -4.94 6.88
N GLY A 106 4.19 -4.49 7.89
CA GLY A 106 4.76 -4.09 9.18
C GLY A 106 5.47 -5.22 9.92
N LEU A 107 5.06 -6.48 9.72
CA LEU A 107 5.68 -7.64 10.39
C LEU A 107 7.06 -8.00 9.82
N LEU A 108 7.37 -7.54 8.61
CA LEU A 108 8.61 -7.87 7.90
C LEU A 108 9.71 -6.82 8.10
N GLY A 109 9.51 -5.84 8.99
CA GLY A 109 10.48 -4.76 9.24
C GLY A 109 10.66 -3.77 8.08
N LEU A 110 9.89 -3.91 6.99
CA LEU A 110 9.95 -3.03 5.82
C LEU A 110 9.62 -1.57 6.20
N ASN A 111 8.54 -1.38 6.98
CA ASN A 111 8.14 -0.06 7.45
C ASN A 111 9.18 0.58 8.38
N ALA A 112 9.87 -0.22 9.21
CA ALA A 112 10.93 0.27 10.08
C ALA A 112 12.19 0.67 9.30
N GLY A 113 12.52 -0.07 8.24
CA GLY A 113 13.53 0.29 7.25
C GLY A 113 13.28 1.66 6.64
N ALA A 114 12.07 1.87 6.11
CA ALA A 114 11.66 3.14 5.54
C ALA A 114 11.76 4.28 6.56
N ALA A 115 11.20 4.07 7.76
CA ALA A 115 11.18 5.06 8.83
C ALA A 115 12.58 5.50 9.25
N PHE A 116 13.49 4.54 9.48
CA PHE A 116 14.84 4.84 9.92
C PHE A 116 15.62 5.63 8.87
N PHE A 117 15.62 5.18 7.61
CA PHE A 117 16.38 5.88 6.58
C PHE A 117 15.77 7.23 6.20
N ALA A 118 14.44 7.38 6.26
CA ALA A 118 13.79 8.68 6.12
C ALA A 118 14.27 9.64 7.22
N ALA A 119 14.16 9.26 8.50
CA ALA A 119 14.60 10.07 9.63
C ALA A 119 16.10 10.37 9.57
N LEU A 120 16.92 9.38 9.19
CA LEU A 120 18.37 9.56 9.03
C LEU A 120 18.69 10.58 7.93
N SER A 121 17.97 10.55 6.81
CA SER A 121 18.17 11.53 5.73
C SER A 121 17.75 12.95 6.12
N MET A 122 16.65 13.08 6.89
CA MET A 122 16.22 14.36 7.45
C MET A 122 17.28 14.93 8.40
N TYR A 123 17.87 14.08 9.24
CA TYR A 123 18.90 14.47 10.19
C TYR A 123 20.24 14.83 9.53
N LEU A 124 20.73 14.02 8.59
CA LEU A 124 22.05 14.22 7.99
C LEU A 124 22.08 15.33 6.92
N PHE A 125 20.99 15.49 6.17
CA PHE A 125 20.94 16.39 5.02
C PHE A 125 19.98 17.57 5.21
N ALA A 126 19.33 17.69 6.38
CA ALA A 126 18.32 18.71 6.67
C ALA A 126 17.17 18.72 5.64
N PHE A 127 16.83 17.54 5.10
CA PHE A 127 15.69 17.41 4.18
C PHE A 127 14.37 17.60 4.92
N THR A 128 13.51 18.43 4.33
CA THR A 128 12.19 18.75 4.86
C THR A 128 11.07 18.40 3.88
N ALA A 129 11.38 18.29 2.59
CA ALA A 129 10.38 18.04 1.56
C ALA A 129 10.26 16.53 1.22
N PRO A 130 9.02 16.02 1.04
CA PRO A 130 8.72 14.64 0.62
C PRO A 130 9.63 14.02 -0.43
N GLU A 131 9.83 14.73 -1.53
CA GLU A 131 10.58 14.31 -2.71
C GLU A 131 12.08 14.11 -2.45
N GLN A 132 12.60 14.66 -1.34
CA GLN A 132 14.01 14.56 -0.98
C GLN A 132 14.31 13.27 -0.21
N TYR A 133 13.47 12.93 0.77
CA TYR A 133 13.72 11.76 1.66
C TYR A 133 13.10 10.46 1.14
N ILE A 134 12.26 10.50 0.10
CA ILE A 134 11.57 9.31 -0.44
C ILE A 134 12.53 8.20 -0.91
N TRP A 135 13.64 8.58 -1.55
CA TRP A 135 14.65 7.65 -2.04
C TRP A 135 15.34 6.91 -0.90
N PHE A 136 15.56 7.60 0.21
CA PHE A 136 16.14 7.01 1.42
C PHE A 136 15.14 6.07 2.08
N ALA A 137 13.87 6.45 2.20
CA ALA A 137 12.81 5.59 2.72
C ALA A 137 12.67 4.29 1.88
N PHE A 138 12.71 4.43 0.55
CA PHE A 138 12.66 3.29 -0.36
C PHE A 138 13.88 2.37 -0.20
N ALA A 139 15.09 2.96 -0.18
CA ALA A 139 16.34 2.22 0.05
C ALA A 139 16.34 1.50 1.40
N GLY A 140 15.85 2.15 2.46
CA GLY A 140 15.70 1.56 3.78
C GLY A 140 14.77 0.35 3.78
N THR A 141 13.67 0.40 3.01
CA THR A 141 12.79 -0.76 2.83
C THR A 141 13.50 -1.92 2.15
N LEU A 142 14.25 -1.66 1.08
CA LEU A 142 15.03 -2.68 0.36
C LEU A 142 16.08 -3.31 1.27
N ILE A 143 16.85 -2.49 1.99
CA ILE A 143 17.91 -2.94 2.90
C ILE A 143 17.30 -3.79 4.02
N ALA A 144 16.22 -3.32 4.67
CA ALA A 144 15.53 -4.08 5.70
C ALA A 144 14.99 -5.42 5.16
N GLY A 145 14.38 -5.42 3.97
CA GLY A 145 13.88 -6.64 3.34
C GLY A 145 14.98 -7.66 3.04
N VAL A 146 16.14 -7.20 2.54
CA VAL A 146 17.31 -8.05 2.30
C VAL A 146 17.85 -8.61 3.61
N ILE A 147 17.98 -7.79 4.65
CA ILE A 147 18.47 -8.24 5.97
C ILE A 147 17.53 -9.28 6.57
N VAL A 148 16.21 -9.01 6.58
CA VAL A 148 15.22 -9.93 7.16
C VAL A 148 15.18 -11.25 6.40
N PHE A 149 15.17 -11.19 5.06
CA PHE A 149 15.17 -12.40 4.25
C PHE A 149 16.48 -13.18 4.39
N GLY A 150 17.62 -12.50 4.34
CA GLY A 150 18.94 -13.07 4.54
C GLY A 150 19.04 -13.76 5.91
N ALA A 151 18.69 -13.06 6.98
CA ALA A 151 18.66 -13.61 8.34
C ALA A 151 17.71 -14.80 8.47
N SER A 152 16.54 -14.76 7.82
CA SER A 152 15.58 -15.88 7.84
C SER A 152 16.09 -17.15 7.17
N SER A 153 17.10 -17.03 6.30
CA SER A 153 17.71 -18.12 5.54
C SER A 153 18.96 -18.72 6.20
N ILE A 154 19.43 -18.14 7.31
CA ILE A 154 20.61 -18.60 8.05
C ILE A 154 20.19 -19.68 9.07
N GLY A 155 20.86 -20.84 9.04
CA GLY A 155 20.66 -21.95 9.98
C GLY A 155 19.95 -23.18 9.38
N ALA A 156 19.80 -24.23 10.19
CA ALA A 156 19.21 -25.51 9.76
C ALA A 156 17.68 -25.43 9.52
N GLY A 157 17.04 -24.31 9.86
CA GLY A 157 15.65 -24.04 9.55
C GLY A 157 15.52 -23.44 8.16
N SER A 158 15.21 -24.26 7.16
CA SER A 158 14.84 -23.81 5.82
C SER A 158 13.85 -22.64 5.90
N ALA A 159 14.26 -21.41 5.53
CA ALA A 159 13.48 -20.16 5.50
C ALA A 159 12.01 -20.33 5.87
N SER A 160 11.76 -20.50 7.17
CA SER A 160 10.46 -20.88 7.70
C SER A 160 9.63 -19.61 7.91
N PRO A 161 8.30 -19.66 7.79
CA PRO A 161 7.47 -18.49 8.06
C PRO A 161 7.72 -17.89 9.45
N LEU A 162 8.02 -18.73 10.46
CA LEU A 162 8.32 -18.29 11.81
C LEU A 162 9.67 -17.56 11.90
N SER A 163 10.73 -18.08 11.27
CA SER A 163 12.04 -17.41 11.28
C SER A 163 12.01 -16.07 10.57
N LEU A 164 11.21 -15.94 9.50
CA LEU A 164 10.99 -14.66 8.81
C LEU A 164 10.33 -13.62 9.73
N VAL A 165 9.31 -14.01 10.48
CA VAL A 165 8.60 -13.11 11.41
C VAL A 165 9.50 -12.69 12.58
N LEU A 166 10.26 -13.63 13.16
CA LEU A 166 11.18 -13.34 14.26
C LEU A 166 12.33 -12.41 13.82
N ALA A 167 12.91 -12.66 12.65
CA ALA A 167 13.93 -11.77 12.07
C ALA A 167 13.35 -10.38 11.79
N GLY A 168 12.15 -10.30 11.23
CA GLY A 168 11.42 -9.06 11.00
C GLY A 168 11.19 -8.26 12.28
N ALA A 169 10.75 -8.93 13.36
CA ALA A 169 10.54 -8.30 14.66
C ALA A 169 11.85 -7.74 15.26
N ALA A 170 12.96 -8.49 15.18
CA ALA A 170 14.26 -8.04 15.68
C ALA A 170 14.78 -6.81 14.91
N VAL A 171 14.72 -6.85 13.57
CA VAL A 171 15.12 -5.72 12.71
C VAL A 171 14.23 -4.51 12.97
N THR A 172 12.92 -4.72 13.14
CA THR A 172 11.96 -3.65 13.48
C THR A 172 12.35 -2.95 14.77
N ALA A 173 12.57 -3.71 15.86
CA ALA A 173 12.92 -3.15 17.15
C ALA A 173 14.23 -2.36 17.10
N PHE A 174 15.24 -2.90 16.41
CA PHE A 174 16.54 -2.24 16.24
C PHE A 174 16.42 -0.91 15.47
N LEU A 175 15.76 -0.92 14.30
CA LEU A 175 15.60 0.27 13.47
C LEU A 175 14.70 1.32 14.12
N GLN A 176 13.67 0.90 14.88
CA GLN A 176 12.86 1.80 15.68
C GLN A 176 13.66 2.49 16.78
N ALA A 177 14.53 1.76 17.48
CA ALA A 177 15.41 2.35 18.49
C ALA A 177 16.32 3.42 17.89
N LEU A 178 16.91 3.17 16.71
CA LEU A 178 17.72 4.15 15.99
C LEU A 178 16.90 5.36 15.52
N THR A 179 15.69 5.12 15.00
CA THR A 179 14.77 6.19 14.59
C THR A 179 14.43 7.10 15.76
N ASN A 180 14.09 6.50 16.92
CA ASN A 180 13.78 7.22 18.15
C ASN A 180 14.97 8.04 18.65
N ALA A 181 16.20 7.52 18.55
CA ALA A 181 17.40 8.28 18.89
C ALA A 181 17.53 9.53 18.01
N ILE A 182 17.34 9.42 16.69
CA ILE A 182 17.41 10.55 15.76
C ILE A 182 16.37 11.62 16.08
N VAL A 183 15.09 11.24 16.19
CA VAL A 183 14.00 12.21 16.41
C VAL A 183 13.99 12.80 17.82
N THR A 184 14.74 12.20 18.75
CA THR A 184 14.98 12.81 20.08
C THR A 184 16.10 13.85 20.03
N LEU A 185 17.09 13.65 19.15
CA LEU A 185 18.24 14.55 19.01
C LEU A 185 17.94 15.78 18.15
N ASP A 186 16.99 15.68 17.21
CA ASP A 186 16.69 16.75 16.27
C ASP A 186 15.18 17.04 16.15
N THR A 187 14.80 18.28 16.48
CA THR A 187 13.40 18.72 16.50
C THR A 187 12.80 18.88 15.10
N SER A 188 13.62 19.24 14.11
CA SER A 188 13.17 19.37 12.72
C SER A 188 12.82 18.01 12.10
N ALA A 189 13.68 17.01 12.33
CA ALA A 189 13.43 15.62 11.97
C ALA A 189 12.19 15.09 12.67
N LEU A 190 11.99 15.39 13.96
CA LEU A 190 10.77 15.02 14.69
C LEU A 190 9.51 15.63 14.06
N ASP A 191 9.55 16.92 13.69
CA ASP A 191 8.40 17.61 13.10
C ASP A 191 8.00 17.02 11.74
N SER A 192 8.98 16.64 10.92
CA SER A 192 8.71 15.96 9.65
C SER A 192 8.25 14.50 9.88
N TYR A 193 8.91 13.80 10.80
CA TYR A 193 8.67 12.38 11.06
C TYR A 193 7.31 12.11 11.69
N ARG A 194 6.86 12.95 12.64
CA ARG A 194 5.61 12.71 13.40
C ARG A 194 4.36 12.65 12.55
N PHE A 195 4.33 13.38 11.43
CA PHE A 195 3.23 13.32 10.48
C PHE A 195 3.40 12.15 9.50
N TRP A 196 4.62 11.97 8.98
CA TRP A 196 4.91 10.88 8.04
C TRP A 196 4.67 9.49 8.64
N VAL A 197 5.09 9.25 9.89
CA VAL A 197 4.98 7.92 10.55
C VAL A 197 3.53 7.49 10.79
N VAL A 198 2.58 8.43 10.84
CA VAL A 198 1.16 8.13 11.03
C VAL A 198 0.48 7.72 9.71
N GLY A 199 1.13 7.94 8.57
CA GLY A 199 0.62 7.61 7.24
C GLY A 199 -0.29 8.71 6.69
N GLU A 200 0.19 9.44 5.68
CA GLU A 200 -0.43 10.65 5.16
C GLU A 200 -0.30 10.73 3.63
N VAL A 201 -1.43 11.03 2.95
CA VAL A 201 -1.45 11.32 1.50
C VAL A 201 -1.46 12.84 1.23
N ALA A 202 -1.79 13.65 2.23
CA ALA A 202 -1.78 15.10 2.12
C ALA A 202 -0.35 15.63 1.94
N GLY A 203 -0.23 16.82 1.32
CA GLY A 203 1.07 17.47 1.10
C GLY A 203 1.98 16.76 0.10
N ARG A 204 1.46 15.83 -0.72
CA ARG A 204 2.22 15.13 -1.75
C ARG A 204 1.84 15.65 -3.14
N GLY A 205 2.79 16.31 -3.80
CA GLY A 205 2.65 16.83 -5.16
C GLY A 205 2.69 15.73 -6.23
N ALA A 206 2.54 16.13 -7.49
CA ALA A 206 2.61 15.22 -8.63
C ALA A 206 4.00 14.59 -8.81
N GLU A 207 5.05 15.28 -8.33
CA GLU A 207 6.43 14.83 -8.35
C GLU A 207 6.60 13.52 -7.59
N VAL A 208 6.00 13.43 -6.40
CA VAL A 208 6.01 12.21 -5.58
C VAL A 208 5.33 11.07 -6.32
N PHE A 209 4.18 11.33 -6.95
CA PHE A 209 3.45 10.34 -7.75
C PHE A 209 4.33 9.79 -8.89
N TRP A 210 4.96 10.66 -9.67
CA TRP A 210 5.80 10.24 -10.79
C TRP A 210 7.08 9.51 -10.34
N GLN A 211 7.65 9.88 -9.19
CA GLN A 211 8.82 9.20 -8.63
C GLN A 211 8.53 7.75 -8.23
N VAL A 212 7.36 7.48 -7.64
CA VAL A 212 7.03 6.13 -7.17
C VAL A 212 6.33 5.25 -8.20
N LEU A 213 5.65 5.85 -9.19
CA LEU A 213 4.86 5.12 -10.17
C LEU A 213 5.64 4.00 -10.90
N PRO A 214 6.90 4.18 -11.36
CA PRO A 214 7.65 3.12 -12.02
C PRO A 214 7.86 1.89 -11.14
N PHE A 215 8.14 2.10 -9.84
CA PHE A 215 8.36 1.02 -8.88
C PHE A 215 7.05 0.30 -8.54
N LEU A 216 5.96 1.06 -8.36
CA LEU A 216 4.63 0.49 -8.13
C LEU A 216 4.16 -0.33 -9.34
N ALA A 217 4.36 0.18 -10.56
CA ALA A 217 4.02 -0.51 -11.80
C ALA A 217 4.83 -1.80 -11.97
N ALA A 218 6.16 -1.73 -11.79
CA ALA A 218 7.02 -2.91 -11.84
C ALA A 218 6.64 -3.95 -10.77
N GLY A 219 6.41 -3.50 -9.54
CA GLY A 219 5.95 -4.36 -8.44
C GLY A 219 4.60 -5.02 -8.74
N ALA A 220 3.66 -4.29 -9.34
CA ALA A 220 2.34 -4.82 -9.71
C ALA A 220 2.45 -5.88 -10.81
N VAL A 221 3.27 -5.64 -11.82
CA VAL A 221 3.55 -6.63 -12.88
C VAL A 221 4.17 -7.89 -12.28
N LEU A 222 5.19 -7.75 -11.43
CA LEU A 222 5.82 -8.89 -10.75
C LEU A 222 4.82 -9.63 -9.85
N ALA A 223 3.93 -8.94 -9.16
CA ALA A 223 2.90 -9.54 -8.33
C ALA A 223 1.94 -10.42 -9.15
N VAL A 224 1.53 -9.97 -10.34
CA VAL A 224 0.69 -10.76 -11.25
C VAL A 224 1.45 -11.97 -11.80
N ILE A 225 2.74 -11.80 -12.15
CA ILE A 225 3.61 -12.90 -12.59
C ILE A 225 3.82 -13.94 -11.48
N ALA A 226 3.89 -13.51 -10.21
CA ALA A 226 4.04 -14.39 -9.05
C ALA A 226 2.81 -15.29 -8.80
N ALA A 227 1.61 -14.79 -9.13
CA ALA A 227 0.33 -15.36 -8.73
C ALA A 227 0.14 -16.86 -9.06
N PRO A 228 0.49 -17.37 -10.26
CA PRO A 228 0.35 -18.79 -10.57
C PRO A 228 1.23 -19.68 -9.70
N SER A 229 2.46 -19.25 -9.41
CA SER A 229 3.40 -20.02 -8.57
C SER A 229 2.92 -20.08 -7.12
N LEU A 230 2.26 -19.01 -6.64
CA LEU A 230 1.70 -18.94 -5.30
C LEU A 230 0.54 -19.94 -5.10
N ASN A 231 -0.30 -20.14 -6.11
CA ASN A 231 -1.34 -21.19 -6.11
C ASN A 231 -0.76 -22.61 -6.02
N LEU A 232 0.42 -22.85 -6.58
CA LEU A 232 1.07 -24.16 -6.50
C LEU A 232 1.72 -24.33 -5.12
N LEU A 233 2.35 -23.27 -4.59
CA LEU A 233 2.92 -23.27 -3.24
C LEU A 233 1.88 -23.50 -2.14
N SER A 234 0.62 -23.07 -2.33
CA SER A 234 -0.46 -23.35 -1.37
C SER A 234 -0.83 -24.83 -1.28
N LEU A 235 -0.46 -25.67 -2.26
CA LEU A 235 -0.65 -27.13 -2.19
C LEU A 235 0.43 -27.83 -1.33
N GLY A 236 1.46 -27.08 -0.90
CA GLY A 236 2.64 -27.61 -0.22
C GLY A 236 3.89 -27.56 -1.10
N GLU A 237 5.05 -27.45 -0.47
CA GLU A 237 6.31 -27.25 -1.19
C GLU A 237 6.75 -28.47 -1.98
N ASP A 238 6.52 -29.68 -1.47
CA ASP A 238 6.90 -30.90 -2.18
C ASP A 238 6.02 -31.14 -3.41
N VAL A 239 4.72 -30.85 -3.31
CA VAL A 239 3.79 -30.89 -4.45
C VAL A 239 4.17 -29.83 -5.48
N ALA A 240 4.43 -28.59 -5.06
CA ALA A 240 4.85 -27.52 -5.96
C ALA A 240 6.17 -27.85 -6.68
N ARG A 241 7.14 -28.43 -5.95
CA ARG A 241 8.43 -28.86 -6.52
C ARG A 241 8.22 -29.99 -7.54
N GLY A 242 7.36 -30.95 -7.26
CA GLY A 242 6.98 -32.02 -8.19
C GLY A 242 6.27 -31.52 -9.45
N LEU A 243 5.57 -30.39 -9.38
CA LEU A 243 4.93 -29.71 -10.51
C LEU A 243 5.86 -28.73 -11.25
N GLY A 244 7.17 -28.73 -10.94
CA GLY A 244 8.20 -27.94 -11.63
C GLY A 244 8.41 -26.53 -11.09
N VAL A 245 7.85 -26.17 -9.92
CA VAL A 245 8.06 -24.85 -9.32
C VAL A 245 9.41 -24.77 -8.62
N HIS A 246 10.24 -23.82 -9.05
CA HIS A 246 11.47 -23.48 -8.35
C HIS A 246 11.19 -22.57 -7.14
N ILE A 247 11.01 -23.18 -5.96
CA ILE A 247 10.59 -22.51 -4.70
C ILE A 247 11.40 -21.23 -4.41
N GLY A 248 12.74 -21.30 -4.49
CA GLY A 248 13.60 -20.13 -4.22
C GLY A 248 13.37 -18.95 -5.17
N ARG A 249 13.15 -19.21 -6.47
CA ARG A 249 12.90 -18.17 -7.47
C ARG A 249 11.51 -17.55 -7.28
N SER A 250 10.50 -18.38 -6.97
CA SER A 250 9.15 -17.89 -6.68
C SER A 250 9.15 -16.99 -5.44
N ARG A 251 9.83 -17.39 -4.36
CA ARG A 251 9.94 -16.57 -3.14
C ARG A 251 10.73 -15.28 -3.39
N ALA A 252 11.83 -15.34 -4.13
CA ALA A 252 12.62 -14.15 -4.47
C ALA A 252 11.82 -13.14 -5.30
N LEU A 253 11.07 -13.62 -6.30
CA LEU A 253 10.21 -12.78 -7.14
C LEU A 253 9.07 -12.16 -6.33
N GLY A 254 8.45 -12.95 -5.45
CA GLY A 254 7.43 -12.47 -4.53
C GLY A 254 7.94 -11.41 -3.56
N LEU A 255 9.12 -11.63 -2.98
CA LEU A 255 9.77 -10.67 -2.10
C LEU A 255 10.11 -9.37 -2.85
N LEU A 256 10.66 -9.47 -4.06
CA LEU A 256 10.95 -8.30 -4.89
C LEU A 256 9.67 -7.51 -5.17
N ALA A 257 8.57 -8.18 -5.54
CA ALA A 257 7.29 -7.53 -5.75
C ALA A 257 6.78 -6.83 -4.47
N VAL A 258 6.86 -7.49 -3.31
CA VAL A 258 6.47 -6.91 -2.02
C VAL A 258 7.33 -5.69 -1.67
N VAL A 259 8.64 -5.77 -1.83
CA VAL A 259 9.56 -4.66 -1.54
C VAL A 259 9.30 -3.46 -2.46
N LEU A 260 9.08 -3.69 -3.76
CA LEU A 260 8.74 -2.62 -4.70
C LEU A 260 7.40 -1.97 -4.34
N LEU A 261 6.37 -2.77 -4.08
CA LEU A 261 5.01 -2.29 -3.79
C LEU A 261 4.94 -1.59 -2.42
N CYS A 262 5.34 -2.27 -1.35
CA CYS A 262 5.32 -1.70 0.00
C CYS A 262 6.35 -0.60 0.17
N GLY A 263 7.56 -0.77 -0.36
CA GLY A 263 8.61 0.24 -0.23
C GLY A 263 8.23 1.54 -0.91
N ALA A 264 7.74 1.49 -2.15
CA ALA A 264 7.37 2.70 -2.88
C ALA A 264 6.10 3.34 -2.28
N ALA A 265 5.12 2.53 -1.85
CA ALA A 265 3.94 3.06 -1.17
C ALA A 265 4.29 3.71 0.18
N THR A 266 5.03 3.00 1.05
CA THR A 266 5.45 3.51 2.36
C THR A 266 6.36 4.74 2.23
N ALA A 267 7.25 4.78 1.25
CA ALA A 267 8.08 5.95 1.00
C ALA A 267 7.23 7.18 0.64
N ALA A 268 6.21 7.01 -0.23
CA ALA A 268 5.35 8.10 -0.66
C ALA A 268 4.38 8.61 0.41
N VAL A 269 3.68 7.70 1.09
CA VAL A 269 2.54 8.06 1.96
C VAL A 269 2.75 7.65 3.43
N GLY A 270 3.95 7.26 3.81
CA GLY A 270 4.23 6.72 5.14
C GLY A 270 3.68 5.31 5.34
N PRO A 271 3.93 4.71 6.51
CA PRO A 271 3.48 3.35 6.79
C PRO A 271 1.96 3.32 6.98
N ILE A 272 1.27 2.61 6.09
CA ILE A 272 -0.17 2.42 6.19
C ILE A 272 -0.48 0.99 6.66
N ALA A 273 -1.11 0.89 7.83
CA ALA A 273 -1.53 -0.37 8.44
C ALA A 273 -2.93 -0.82 7.95
N PHE A 274 -3.29 -2.05 8.30
CA PHE A 274 -4.59 -2.69 8.08
C PHE A 274 -4.99 -2.98 6.63
N ILE A 275 -4.55 -2.21 5.63
CA ILE A 275 -4.88 -2.50 4.23
C ILE A 275 -4.40 -3.91 3.84
N GLY A 276 -3.13 -4.22 4.07
CA GLY A 276 -2.55 -5.52 3.71
C GLY A 276 -3.15 -6.71 4.46
N LEU A 277 -3.82 -6.44 5.58
CA LEU A 277 -4.48 -7.43 6.43
C LEU A 277 -5.96 -7.65 6.04
N VAL A 278 -6.73 -6.56 6.02
CA VAL A 278 -8.19 -6.55 5.87
C VAL A 278 -8.60 -6.83 4.42
N VAL A 279 -7.90 -6.20 3.48
CA VAL A 279 -8.33 -6.18 2.08
C VAL A 279 -8.23 -7.56 1.42
N PRO A 280 -7.12 -8.32 1.53
CA PRO A 280 -7.06 -9.65 0.95
C PRO A 280 -8.12 -10.58 1.55
N HIS A 281 -8.47 -10.41 2.82
CA HIS A 281 -9.53 -11.18 3.45
C HIS A 281 -10.90 -10.91 2.82
N ILE A 282 -11.25 -9.64 2.59
CA ILE A 282 -12.49 -9.24 1.90
C ILE A 282 -12.47 -9.75 0.45
N ALA A 283 -11.36 -9.58 -0.26
CA ALA A 283 -11.21 -10.00 -1.65
C ALA A 283 -11.44 -11.51 -1.84
N ARG A 284 -10.93 -12.35 -0.92
CA ARG A 284 -11.13 -13.82 -0.93
C ARG A 284 -12.61 -14.21 -0.95
N VAL A 285 -13.49 -13.43 -0.31
CA VAL A 285 -14.93 -13.72 -0.31
C VAL A 285 -15.46 -13.75 -1.74
N PHE A 286 -14.99 -12.87 -2.61
CA PHE A 286 -15.44 -12.74 -4.01
C PHE A 286 -14.65 -13.63 -4.98
N THR A 287 -13.34 -13.71 -4.82
CA THR A 287 -12.46 -14.41 -5.77
C THR A 287 -12.32 -15.90 -5.49
N GLY A 288 -12.47 -16.30 -4.22
CA GLY A 288 -11.97 -17.59 -3.72
C GLY A 288 -10.44 -17.58 -3.55
N PRO A 289 -9.82 -18.77 -3.37
CA PRO A 289 -8.39 -18.92 -3.03
C PRO A 289 -7.42 -18.71 -4.20
N ASP A 290 -7.93 -18.51 -5.42
CA ASP A 290 -7.11 -18.38 -6.63
C ASP A 290 -6.38 -17.03 -6.65
N ASN A 291 -5.07 -17.07 -6.41
CA ASN A 291 -4.20 -15.89 -6.32
C ASN A 291 -4.19 -15.03 -7.60
N ARG A 292 -4.47 -15.63 -8.76
CA ARG A 292 -4.55 -14.92 -10.04
C ARG A 292 -5.68 -13.89 -10.06
N TRP A 293 -6.74 -14.14 -9.29
CA TRP A 293 -7.85 -13.21 -9.11
C TRP A 293 -7.71 -12.43 -7.81
N LEU A 294 -7.26 -13.09 -6.74
CA LEU A 294 -7.14 -12.47 -5.42
C LEU A 294 -6.19 -11.27 -5.42
N ILE A 295 -5.02 -11.37 -6.07
CA ILE A 295 -4.01 -10.29 -6.05
C ILE A 295 -4.57 -9.01 -6.71
N PRO A 296 -5.07 -9.03 -7.97
CA PRO A 296 -5.67 -7.84 -8.59
C PRO A 296 -6.88 -7.29 -7.82
N TYR A 297 -7.74 -8.17 -7.31
CA TYR A 297 -8.89 -7.75 -6.51
C TYR A 297 -8.48 -7.09 -5.20
N SER A 298 -7.45 -7.63 -4.54
CA SER A 298 -6.90 -7.05 -3.32
C SER A 298 -6.32 -5.67 -3.62
N GLY A 299 -5.67 -5.49 -4.77
CA GLY A 299 -5.28 -4.16 -5.23
C GLY A 299 -6.47 -3.21 -5.33
N LEU A 300 -7.49 -3.56 -6.13
CA LEU A 300 -8.65 -2.69 -6.35
C LEU A 300 -9.40 -2.33 -5.07
N PHE A 301 -9.59 -3.30 -4.16
CA PHE A 301 -10.16 -3.03 -2.85
C PHE A 301 -9.24 -2.17 -1.98
N GLY A 302 -7.92 -2.33 -2.09
CA GLY A 302 -6.96 -1.51 -1.35
C GLY A 302 -7.03 -0.05 -1.78
N ALA A 303 -7.12 0.19 -3.08
CA ALA A 303 -7.34 1.50 -3.66
C ALA A 303 -8.66 2.12 -3.19
N LEU A 304 -9.75 1.34 -3.24
CA LEU A 304 -11.07 1.76 -2.78
C LEU A 304 -11.06 2.15 -1.30
N VAL A 305 -10.54 1.29 -0.43
CA VAL A 305 -10.50 1.51 1.01
C VAL A 305 -9.63 2.72 1.35
N LEU A 306 -8.48 2.87 0.69
CA LEU A 306 -7.60 4.00 0.94
C LEU A 306 -8.22 5.34 0.50
N LEU A 307 -8.85 5.38 -0.68
CA LEU A 307 -9.56 6.57 -1.17
C LEU A 307 -10.74 6.96 -0.27
N ILE A 308 -11.53 5.99 0.20
CA ILE A 308 -12.64 6.26 1.12
C ILE A 308 -12.11 6.80 2.44
N ALA A 309 -11.06 6.18 3.00
CA ALA A 309 -10.48 6.62 4.27
C ALA A 309 -9.86 8.02 4.16
N ASP A 310 -9.15 8.32 3.08
CA ASP A 310 -8.57 9.64 2.84
C ASP A 310 -9.66 10.70 2.66
N THR A 311 -10.68 10.42 1.83
CA THR A 311 -11.79 11.35 1.59
C THR A 311 -12.59 11.62 2.87
N ALA A 312 -12.84 10.59 3.67
CA ALA A 312 -13.49 10.75 4.98
C ALA A 312 -12.64 11.58 5.94
N GLY A 313 -11.32 11.37 5.97
CA GLY A 313 -10.37 12.14 6.79
C GLY A 313 -10.39 13.65 6.49
N ARG A 314 -10.63 14.04 5.23
CA ARG A 314 -10.79 15.44 4.81
C ARG A 314 -12.09 16.11 5.27
N VAL A 315 -13.10 15.32 5.66
CA VAL A 315 -14.45 15.83 5.98
C VAL A 315 -14.72 15.81 7.48
N VAL A 316 -14.21 14.81 8.21
CA VAL A 316 -14.56 14.57 9.61
C VAL A 316 -14.01 15.64 10.58
N ALA A 317 -12.87 16.27 10.29
CA ALA A 317 -12.17 17.15 11.23
C ALA A 317 -11.99 18.60 10.74
N ARG A 318 -12.93 19.11 9.93
CA ARG A 318 -12.87 20.48 9.39
C ARG A 318 -12.73 21.55 10.50
N PRO A 319 -11.91 22.61 10.32
CA PRO A 319 -11.16 22.97 9.10
C PRO A 319 -9.83 22.22 8.90
N GLY A 320 -9.42 21.37 9.84
CA GLY A 320 -8.27 20.48 9.68
C GLY A 320 -8.61 19.20 8.91
N GLU A 321 -7.63 18.32 8.77
CA GLU A 321 -7.79 17.01 8.15
C GLU A 321 -7.15 15.93 9.03
N LEU A 322 -7.79 14.75 9.08
CA LEU A 322 -7.20 13.59 9.74
C LEU A 322 -6.32 12.83 8.75
N GLN A 323 -5.16 12.39 9.23
CA GLN A 323 -4.28 11.52 8.45
C GLN A 323 -4.99 10.21 8.12
N VAL A 324 -4.76 9.71 6.90
CA VAL A 324 -5.44 8.50 6.41
C VAL A 324 -5.13 7.28 7.26
N GLY A 325 -3.92 7.18 7.82
CA GLY A 325 -3.56 6.06 8.70
C GLY A 325 -4.36 6.05 10.00
N VAL A 326 -4.71 7.21 10.55
CA VAL A 326 -5.62 7.32 11.71
C VAL A 326 -7.02 6.82 11.36
N MET A 327 -7.55 7.25 10.21
CA MET A 327 -8.86 6.81 9.72
C MET A 327 -8.91 5.29 9.50
N LEU A 328 -7.85 4.73 8.89
CA LEU A 328 -7.72 3.30 8.67
C LEU A 328 -7.55 2.53 9.97
N ALA A 329 -6.84 3.04 10.96
CA ALA A 329 -6.73 2.42 12.28
C ALA A 329 -8.08 2.40 13.00
N ALA A 330 -8.83 3.51 12.95
CA ALA A 330 -10.14 3.64 13.58
C ALA A 330 -11.17 2.63 13.03
N VAL A 331 -11.11 2.32 11.73
CA VAL A 331 -12.00 1.34 11.08
C VAL A 331 -11.43 -0.08 11.13
N GLY A 332 -10.13 -0.21 10.88
CA GLY A 332 -9.42 -1.48 10.75
C GLY A 332 -9.30 -2.24 12.07
N ALA A 333 -9.05 -1.55 13.20
CA ALA A 333 -8.92 -2.21 14.50
C ALA A 333 -10.23 -2.89 14.96
N PRO A 334 -11.42 -2.23 14.94
CA PRO A 334 -12.69 -2.91 15.24
C PRO A 334 -12.99 -4.07 14.30
N PHE A 335 -12.73 -3.91 12.99
CA PHE A 335 -12.89 -4.98 12.01
C PHE A 335 -12.01 -6.19 12.37
N PHE A 336 -10.75 -5.94 12.69
CA PHE A 336 -9.80 -6.99 13.06
C PHE A 336 -10.22 -7.73 14.34
N ILE A 337 -10.63 -7.00 15.36
CA ILE A 337 -11.16 -7.59 16.61
C ILE A 337 -12.37 -8.47 16.32
N ALA A 338 -13.30 -7.98 15.49
CA ALA A 338 -14.48 -8.76 15.09
C ALA A 338 -14.11 -10.03 14.30
N LEU A 339 -13.11 -9.94 13.42
CA LEU A 339 -12.61 -11.08 12.66
C LEU A 339 -11.99 -12.15 13.57
N VAL A 340 -11.10 -11.78 14.48
CA VAL A 340 -10.44 -12.72 15.41
C VAL A 340 -11.44 -13.37 16.36
N ARG A 341 -12.47 -12.63 16.80
CA ARG A 341 -13.54 -13.17 17.66
C ARG A 341 -14.42 -14.21 16.96
N ARG A 342 -14.58 -14.12 15.64
CA ARG A 342 -15.27 -15.14 14.84
C ARG A 342 -14.27 -16.28 14.58
N ARG A 343 -14.28 -17.32 15.42
CA ARG A 343 -13.37 -18.50 15.43
C ARG A 343 -13.18 -19.28 14.09
N LYS A 344 -13.70 -18.80 12.95
CA LYS A 344 -13.50 -19.33 11.60
C LYS A 344 -12.72 -18.29 10.78
N LEU A 345 -11.40 -18.25 10.94
CA LEU A 345 -10.55 -17.57 9.96
C LEU A 345 -10.69 -18.32 8.63
N VAL A 346 -10.99 -17.62 7.54
CA VAL A 346 -10.95 -18.18 6.19
C VAL A 346 -9.51 -18.64 5.95
N SER A 347 -9.32 -19.96 5.81
CA SER A 347 -7.99 -20.56 5.63
C SER A 347 -7.33 -20.03 4.36
N VAL A 348 -6.03 -19.74 4.47
CA VAL A 348 -5.17 -19.33 3.35
C VAL A 348 -4.85 -20.51 2.45
#